data_AF-A0A270BUJ7-F1
#
_entry.id   AF-A0A270BUJ7-F1
#
_cell.length_a   1.000
_cell.length_b   1.000
_cell.length_c   1.000
_cell.angle_alpha   90.00
_cell.angle_beta   90.00
_cell.angle_gamma   90.00
#
_symmetry.space_group_name_H-M   'P 1'
#
loop_
_entity.id
_entity.type
_entity.pdbx_description
1 polymer ?
#
loop_
_entity_poly.entity_id
_entity_poly.type
_entity_poly.pdbx_seq_one_letter_code
_entity_poly.pdbx_strand_id
1 'polypeptide(L)'
;MMRDRQSSTGRRGKAGIAAFLAAFLMAAPVGSPSAEPLSNEHALTGYWLSQDHDGVFQIERCGQNLCGHLIGLRYDGTNVPHGHDGKSECGLLMLTDFHPMDDEKGRWAGHILDPDTGHLYDSQIWSPQPTVLKLRGYIGLPIFGETQTWTRYTGPAMGPVCKIPDSVK
;
A
#
# COMPACT_ATOMS: atom_id res chain seq x y z
N MET A 1 -20.65 51.72 56.49
CA MET A 1 -19.36 51.15 56.93
C MET A 1 -19.64 49.73 57.41
N MET A 2 -19.03 48.69 56.82
CA MET A 2 -19.19 47.26 57.15
C MET A 2 -20.62 46.67 56.95
N ARG A 3 -20.77 45.49 56.30
CA ARG A 3 -20.98 44.12 56.86
C ARG A 3 -22.11 44.05 57.91
N ASP A 4 -23.03 43.09 57.91
CA ASP A 4 -23.10 41.75 57.27
C ASP A 4 -24.61 41.37 57.03
N ARG A 5 -25.15 40.16 56.75
CA ARG A 5 -24.70 38.74 56.72
C ARG A 5 -25.58 37.91 55.74
N GLN A 6 -25.17 36.65 55.53
CA GLN A 6 -25.83 35.48 54.91
C GLN A 6 -27.25 35.17 55.49
N SER A 7 -28.23 34.72 54.68
CA SER A 7 -28.68 33.32 54.42
C SER A 7 -29.48 32.64 55.57
N SER A 8 -30.30 31.58 55.40
CA SER A 8 -30.57 30.69 54.24
C SER A 8 -31.94 29.98 54.31
N THR A 9 -32.36 29.36 53.19
CA THR A 9 -33.30 28.21 53.04
C THR A 9 -34.70 28.21 53.69
N GLY A 10 -35.73 28.19 52.83
CA GLY A 10 -36.98 27.46 53.05
C GLY A 10 -37.12 26.30 52.04
N ARG A 11 -37.73 25.17 52.41
CA ARG A 11 -37.69 23.92 51.62
C ARG A 11 -39.09 23.30 51.40
N ARG A 12 -39.24 22.62 50.25
CA ARG A 12 -40.29 21.64 49.85
C ARG A 12 -41.53 22.19 49.12
N GLY A 13 -41.84 21.53 48.01
CA GLY A 13 -43.16 21.43 47.37
C GLY A 13 -43.12 20.27 46.36
N LYS A 14 -44.08 19.33 46.41
CA LYS A 14 -44.22 18.23 45.44
C LYS A 14 -45.63 18.24 44.85
N ALA A 15 -45.77 18.69 43.61
CA ALA A 15 -46.89 18.48 42.68
C ALA A 15 -46.52 19.17 41.35
N GLY A 16 -47.02 18.79 40.18
CA GLY A 16 -47.91 17.68 39.85
C GLY A 16 -48.16 17.58 38.33
N ILE A 17 -48.75 16.46 37.93
CA ILE A 17 -49.19 16.04 36.58
C ILE A 17 -49.53 17.19 35.60
N ALA A 18 -48.92 17.16 34.41
CA ALA A 18 -49.50 17.64 33.14
C ALA A 18 -48.85 16.90 31.95
N ALA A 19 -49.60 16.63 30.89
CA ALA A 19 -49.14 15.83 29.75
C ALA A 19 -48.77 16.68 28.53
N PHE A 20 -47.74 16.28 27.80
CA PHE A 20 -47.60 16.56 26.37
C PHE A 20 -46.97 15.35 25.67
N LEU A 21 -47.76 14.67 24.83
CA LEU A 21 -47.30 13.60 23.94
C LEU A 21 -46.63 14.20 22.71
N ALA A 22 -45.40 14.69 22.88
CA ALA A 22 -44.54 15.09 21.76
C ALA A 22 -43.83 13.85 21.20
N ALA A 23 -44.46 13.19 20.22
CA ALA A 23 -43.88 12.05 19.51
C ALA A 23 -42.74 12.52 18.57
N PHE A 24 -41.55 12.74 19.14
CA PHE A 24 -40.34 13.02 18.37
C PHE A 24 -39.96 11.79 17.53
N LEU A 25 -40.26 11.84 16.23
CA LEU A 25 -39.59 10.96 15.27
C LEU A 25 -38.11 11.34 15.25
N MET A 26 -37.27 10.55 15.93
CA MET A 26 -35.83 10.63 15.74
C MET A 26 -35.49 10.09 14.35
N ALA A 27 -35.38 11.00 13.39
CA ALA A 27 -34.76 10.72 12.10
C ALA A 27 -33.29 10.36 12.37
N ALA A 28 -33.00 9.06 12.43
CA ALA A 28 -31.63 8.58 12.59
C ALA A 28 -30.80 9.07 11.39
N PRO A 29 -29.61 9.66 11.60
CA PRO A 29 -28.75 10.05 10.50
C PRO A 29 -28.30 8.78 9.77
N VAL A 30 -28.82 8.57 8.56
CA VAL A 30 -28.30 7.55 7.65
C VAL A 30 -26.89 7.99 7.28
N GLY A 31 -25.90 7.37 7.91
CA GLY A 31 -24.50 7.63 7.61
C GLY A 31 -24.21 7.25 6.16
N SER A 32 -24.02 8.25 5.31
CA SER A 32 -23.53 8.03 3.94
C SER A 32 -22.23 7.23 4.00
N PRO A 33 -22.07 6.16 3.21
CA PRO A 33 -20.78 5.50 3.10
C PRO A 33 -19.77 6.49 2.53
N SER A 34 -18.81 6.90 3.35
CA SER A 34 -17.65 7.65 2.88
C SER A 34 -16.92 6.80 1.86
N ALA A 35 -16.95 7.22 0.60
CA ALA A 35 -16.05 6.68 -0.40
C ALA A 35 -14.65 7.18 -0.04
N GLU A 36 -13.92 6.38 0.75
CA GLU A 36 -12.49 6.55 0.95
C GLU A 36 -11.84 6.70 -0.44
N PRO A 37 -10.98 7.71 -0.67
CA PRO A 37 -10.25 7.80 -1.92
C PRO A 37 -9.45 6.50 -2.06
N LEU A 38 -9.54 5.84 -3.23
CA LEU A 38 -8.74 4.65 -3.53
C LEU A 38 -7.28 4.97 -3.20
N SER A 39 -6.78 4.40 -2.11
CA SER A 39 -5.44 4.71 -1.63
C SER A 39 -4.45 4.37 -2.74
N ASN A 40 -3.48 5.25 -2.98
CA ASN A 40 -2.51 5.05 -4.08
C ASN A 40 -1.87 3.66 -4.03
N GLU A 41 -1.68 3.15 -2.82
CA GLU A 41 -1.31 1.77 -2.53
C GLU A 41 -2.10 0.72 -3.33
N HIS A 42 -3.42 0.81 -3.44
CA HIS A 42 -4.21 -0.12 -4.26
C HIS A 42 -3.82 -0.09 -5.74
N ALA A 43 -3.41 1.07 -6.26
CA ALA A 43 -2.88 1.19 -7.62
C ALA A 43 -1.49 0.56 -7.76
N LEU A 44 -0.72 0.41 -6.66
CA LEU A 44 0.60 -0.24 -6.61
C LEU A 44 0.53 -1.76 -6.30
N THR A 45 -0.39 -2.21 -5.45
CA THR A 45 -0.51 -3.64 -5.06
C THR A 45 -0.97 -4.53 -6.22
N GLY A 46 -0.59 -5.80 -6.20
CA GLY A 46 -0.92 -6.83 -7.20
C GLY A 46 0.27 -7.22 -8.09
N TYR A 47 -0.01 -7.84 -9.22
CA TYR A 47 1.01 -8.45 -10.09
C TYR A 47 1.48 -7.52 -11.21
N TRP A 48 2.80 -7.50 -11.44
CA TRP A 48 3.46 -6.61 -12.40
C TRP A 48 4.52 -7.34 -13.22
N LEU A 49 4.46 -7.22 -14.53
CA LEU A 49 5.48 -7.66 -15.48
C LEU A 49 6.54 -6.56 -15.62
N SER A 50 7.81 -6.95 -15.56
CA SER A 50 8.97 -6.05 -15.72
C SER A 50 8.98 -5.38 -17.10
N GLN A 51 9.80 -4.34 -17.26
CA GLN A 51 9.91 -3.63 -18.54
C GLN A 51 10.43 -4.53 -19.67
N ASP A 52 11.34 -5.44 -19.35
CA ASP A 52 12.00 -6.35 -20.27
C ASP A 52 11.29 -7.73 -20.32
N HIS A 53 10.15 -7.82 -19.62
CA HIS A 53 9.18 -8.92 -19.55
C HIS A 53 9.75 -10.25 -19.00
N ASP A 54 10.97 -10.19 -18.45
CA ASP A 54 11.73 -11.27 -17.84
C ASP A 54 11.33 -11.64 -16.41
N GLY A 55 10.73 -10.71 -15.67
CA GLY A 55 10.34 -10.86 -14.27
C GLY A 55 8.88 -10.51 -14.01
N VAL A 56 8.22 -11.21 -13.10
CA VAL A 56 6.89 -10.84 -12.59
C VAL A 56 6.91 -10.72 -11.08
N PHE A 57 6.53 -9.54 -10.59
CA PHE A 57 6.55 -9.16 -9.19
C PHE A 57 5.14 -9.12 -8.60
N GLN A 58 4.96 -9.72 -7.42
CA GLN A 58 3.78 -9.55 -6.56
C GLN A 58 4.08 -8.45 -5.55
N ILE A 59 3.40 -7.31 -5.62
CA ILE A 59 3.52 -6.20 -4.65
C ILE A 59 2.35 -6.24 -3.66
N GLU A 60 2.63 -6.21 -2.36
CA GLU A 60 1.63 -6.41 -1.30
C GLU A 60 2.02 -5.75 0.04
N ARG A 61 1.06 -5.67 0.98
CA ARG A 61 1.31 -5.12 2.33
C ARG A 61 2.22 -6.04 3.14
N CYS A 62 3.35 -5.51 3.61
CA CYS A 62 4.16 -6.09 4.68
C CYS A 62 4.04 -5.23 5.95
N GLY A 63 3.01 -5.51 6.74
CA GLY A 63 2.69 -4.77 7.97
C GLY A 63 2.09 -3.39 7.66
N GLN A 64 2.91 -2.33 7.72
CA GLN A 64 2.50 -0.96 7.35
C GLN A 64 3.05 -0.53 5.98
N ASN A 65 4.07 -1.23 5.50
CA ASN A 65 4.82 -0.87 4.29
C ASN A 65 4.38 -1.77 3.12
N LEU A 66 4.81 -1.45 1.91
CA LEU A 66 4.74 -2.34 0.77
C LEU A 66 6.05 -3.12 0.62
N CYS A 67 5.92 -4.38 0.21
CA CYS A 67 7.01 -5.26 -0.16
C CYS A 67 6.68 -5.93 -1.50
N GLY A 68 7.66 -6.54 -2.14
CA GLY A 68 7.44 -7.23 -3.41
C GLY A 68 8.36 -8.43 -3.66
N HIS A 69 7.74 -9.54 -4.03
CA HIS A 69 8.38 -10.83 -4.30
C HIS A 69 8.46 -11.08 -5.81
N LEU A 70 9.58 -11.62 -6.30
CA LEU A 70 9.73 -12.10 -7.68
C LEU A 70 9.07 -13.47 -7.81
N ILE A 71 7.84 -13.50 -8.33
CA ILE A 71 7.01 -14.71 -8.46
C ILE A 71 7.07 -15.35 -9.85
N GLY A 72 7.64 -14.64 -10.84
CA GLY A 72 7.82 -15.12 -12.21
C GLY A 72 9.20 -14.77 -12.74
N LEU A 73 9.86 -15.73 -13.38
CA LEU A 73 11.17 -15.61 -14.03
C LEU A 73 11.12 -16.20 -15.45
N ARG A 74 11.76 -15.54 -16.43
CA ARG A 74 11.94 -16.02 -17.80
C ARG A 74 13.33 -16.65 -17.95
N TYR A 75 13.40 -17.97 -18.01
CA TYR A 75 14.67 -18.72 -18.09
C TYR A 75 14.52 -20.01 -18.90
N ASP A 76 15.62 -20.50 -19.47
CA ASP A 76 15.63 -21.71 -20.30
C ASP A 76 15.81 -23.01 -19.51
N GLY A 77 15.30 -24.11 -20.07
CA GLY A 77 15.38 -25.44 -19.45
C GLY A 77 14.64 -25.53 -18.11
N THR A 78 15.26 -26.24 -17.15
CA THR A 78 14.72 -26.57 -15.81
C THR A 78 15.47 -25.89 -14.67
N ASN A 79 16.61 -25.25 -14.93
CA ASN A 79 17.46 -24.67 -13.90
C ASN A 79 17.00 -23.22 -13.66
N VAL A 80 16.29 -22.99 -12.55
CA VAL A 80 15.90 -21.65 -12.11
C VAL A 80 17.16 -20.78 -11.88
N PRO A 81 17.10 -19.46 -12.15
CA PRO A 81 18.12 -18.51 -11.74
C PRO A 81 18.38 -18.53 -10.22
N HIS A 82 19.62 -18.27 -9.84
CA HIS A 82 20.07 -18.18 -8.45
C HIS A 82 20.96 -16.95 -8.30
N GLY A 83 20.66 -16.12 -7.30
CA GLY A 83 21.42 -14.90 -7.03
C GLY A 83 22.81 -15.15 -6.44
N HIS A 84 23.52 -14.07 -6.15
CA HIS A 84 24.90 -14.03 -5.64
C HIS A 84 25.17 -14.94 -4.43
N ASP A 85 24.16 -15.19 -3.58
CA ASP A 85 24.27 -16.05 -2.39
C ASP A 85 24.00 -17.53 -2.64
N GLY A 86 23.74 -17.92 -3.90
CA GLY A 86 23.45 -19.29 -4.31
C GLY A 86 22.04 -19.77 -3.97
N LYS A 87 21.10 -18.88 -3.59
CA LYS A 87 19.68 -19.22 -3.44
C LYS A 87 18.90 -18.94 -4.72
N SER A 88 17.86 -19.74 -4.97
CA SER A 88 16.93 -19.53 -6.08
C SER A 88 16.21 -18.19 -5.95
N GLU A 89 16.07 -17.49 -7.09
CA GLU A 89 15.34 -16.22 -7.17
C GLU A 89 13.81 -16.38 -7.14
N CYS A 90 13.30 -17.60 -7.30
CA CYS A 90 11.87 -17.89 -7.27
C CYS A 90 11.30 -17.64 -5.86
N GLY A 91 10.49 -16.58 -5.74
CA GLY A 91 9.94 -16.09 -4.47
C GLY A 91 10.86 -15.10 -3.73
N LEU A 92 11.96 -14.63 -4.34
CA LEU A 92 12.88 -13.70 -3.70
C LEU A 92 12.19 -12.37 -3.36
N LEU A 93 12.30 -11.95 -2.10
CA LEU A 93 11.90 -10.63 -1.65
C LEU A 93 12.89 -9.59 -2.18
N MET A 94 12.48 -8.84 -3.19
CA MET A 94 13.33 -7.86 -3.88
C MET A 94 12.95 -6.41 -3.59
N LEU A 95 11.64 -6.13 -3.44
CA LEU A 95 11.17 -4.79 -3.09
C LEU A 95 10.89 -4.73 -1.59
N THR A 96 11.52 -3.81 -0.88
CA THR A 96 11.50 -3.74 0.59
C THR A 96 11.29 -2.33 1.12
N ASP A 97 10.71 -2.25 2.31
CA ASP A 97 10.50 -1.04 3.11
C ASP A 97 9.78 0.13 2.42
N PHE A 98 8.94 -0.16 1.41
CA PHE A 98 8.24 0.90 0.69
C PHE A 98 7.20 1.59 1.57
N HIS A 99 7.35 2.88 1.78
CA HIS A 99 6.46 3.74 2.56
C HIS A 99 6.03 4.98 1.74
N PRO A 100 4.89 5.62 2.05
CA PRO A 100 4.45 6.82 1.34
C PRO A 100 5.45 7.98 1.49
N MET A 101 5.62 8.78 0.43
CA MET A 101 6.39 10.02 0.51
C MET A 101 5.49 11.22 0.88
N ASP A 102 5.94 12.03 1.84
CA ASP A 102 5.22 13.23 2.32
C ASP A 102 5.22 14.38 1.30
N ASP A 103 6.30 14.50 0.50
CA ASP A 103 6.51 15.57 -0.47
C ASP A 103 5.87 15.28 -1.85
N GLU A 104 5.92 14.03 -2.33
CA GLU A 104 5.27 13.62 -3.58
C GLU A 104 4.12 12.62 -3.35
N LYS A 105 2.91 13.15 -3.12
CA LYS A 105 1.67 12.35 -3.02
C LYS A 105 1.48 11.45 -4.24
N GLY A 106 1.46 10.15 -4.02
CA GLY A 106 1.35 9.12 -5.08
C GLY A 106 2.66 8.36 -5.33
N ARG A 107 3.78 8.84 -4.78
CA ARG A 107 5.06 8.15 -4.75
C ARG A 107 5.27 7.46 -3.40
N TRP A 108 5.95 6.32 -3.44
CA TRP A 108 6.43 5.58 -2.28
C TRP A 108 7.94 5.39 -2.41
N ALA A 109 8.69 5.56 -1.33
CA ALA A 109 10.14 5.34 -1.26
C ALA A 109 10.44 4.06 -0.47
N GLY A 110 11.48 3.33 -0.86
CA GLY A 110 11.92 2.07 -0.27
C GLY A 110 13.19 1.60 -0.96
N HIS A 111 13.40 0.30 -1.07
CA HIS A 111 14.61 -0.27 -1.67
C HIS A 111 14.34 -1.42 -2.65
N ILE A 112 15.21 -1.56 -3.65
CA ILE A 112 15.26 -2.71 -4.57
C ILE A 112 16.57 -3.48 -4.43
N LEU A 113 16.48 -4.78 -4.24
CA LEU A 113 17.59 -5.72 -4.29
C LEU A 113 17.90 -6.10 -5.74
N ASP A 114 19.18 -6.09 -6.09
CA ASP A 114 19.75 -6.74 -7.27
C ASP A 114 20.18 -8.18 -6.88
N PRO A 115 19.69 -9.24 -7.56
CA PRO A 115 20.04 -10.62 -7.22
C PRO A 115 21.44 -11.01 -7.68
N ASP A 116 21.96 -10.44 -8.78
CA ASP A 116 23.24 -10.81 -9.38
C ASP A 116 24.43 -10.32 -8.52
N THR A 117 24.27 -9.15 -7.88
CA THR A 117 25.31 -8.56 -7.01
C THR A 117 24.99 -8.65 -5.51
N GLY A 118 23.73 -8.89 -5.15
CA GLY A 118 23.25 -8.77 -3.77
C GLY A 118 23.22 -7.33 -3.25
N HIS A 119 23.35 -6.31 -4.11
CA HIS A 119 23.31 -4.92 -3.72
C HIS A 119 21.88 -4.41 -3.53
N LEU A 120 21.69 -3.56 -2.51
CA LEU A 120 20.43 -2.92 -2.20
C LEU A 120 20.50 -1.45 -2.63
N TYR A 121 19.61 -1.04 -3.53
CA TYR A 121 19.54 0.30 -4.10
C TYR A 121 18.35 1.08 -3.53
N ASP A 122 18.51 2.40 -3.38
CA ASP A 122 17.39 3.29 -3.08
C ASP A 122 16.40 3.28 -4.23
N SER A 123 15.10 3.23 -3.92
CA SER A 123 14.07 3.06 -4.94
C SER A 123 12.79 3.84 -4.63
N GLN A 124 12.10 4.22 -5.71
CA GLN A 124 10.81 4.90 -5.65
C GLN A 124 9.84 4.26 -6.65
N ILE A 125 8.61 4.00 -6.19
CA ILE A 125 7.52 3.47 -7.03
C ILE A 125 6.32 4.42 -7.05
N TRP A 126 5.67 4.53 -8.22
CA TRP A 126 4.43 5.29 -8.41
C TRP A 126 3.61 4.72 -9.57
N SER A 127 2.28 4.84 -9.53
CA SER A 127 1.40 4.41 -10.62
C SER A 127 0.79 5.63 -11.31
N PRO A 128 1.24 6.02 -12.52
CA PRO A 128 0.64 7.12 -13.28
C PRO A 128 -0.70 6.74 -13.92
N GLN A 129 -0.98 5.43 -14.08
CA GLN A 129 -2.22 4.86 -14.64
C GLN A 129 -2.43 3.46 -14.01
N PRO A 130 -3.66 2.98 -13.76
CA PRO A 130 -3.89 1.71 -13.03
C PRO A 130 -3.24 0.45 -13.64
N THR A 131 -2.89 0.50 -14.92
CA THR A 131 -2.22 -0.57 -15.68
C THR A 131 -0.70 -0.44 -15.76
N VAL A 132 -0.13 0.65 -15.24
CA VAL A 132 1.30 1.03 -15.33
C VAL A 132 1.87 1.29 -13.95
N LEU A 133 3.01 0.67 -13.67
CA LEU A 133 3.87 1.00 -12.53
C LEU A 133 5.17 1.60 -13.08
N LYS A 134 5.64 2.66 -12.44
CA LYS A 134 7.00 3.17 -12.62
C LYS A 134 7.80 2.76 -11.39
N LEU A 135 8.95 2.12 -11.62
CA LEU A 135 9.95 1.86 -10.60
C LEU A 135 11.22 2.59 -11.01
N ARG A 136 11.80 3.35 -10.07
CA ARG A 136 13.11 3.98 -10.25
C ARG A 136 14.08 3.41 -9.21
N GLY A 137 15.23 2.94 -9.65
CA GLY A 137 16.36 2.58 -8.77
C GLY A 137 17.49 3.59 -8.94
N TYR A 138 18.15 3.98 -7.85
CA TYR A 138 19.22 4.98 -7.86
C TYR A 138 20.23 4.78 -6.72
N ILE A 139 21.34 5.52 -6.79
CA ILE A 139 22.37 5.56 -5.74
C ILE A 139 22.40 6.97 -5.13
N GLY A 140 21.91 7.10 -3.89
CA GLY A 140 21.99 8.33 -3.09
C GLY A 140 21.01 9.44 -3.50
N LEU A 141 21.15 10.00 -4.70
CA LEU A 141 20.21 11.01 -5.23
C LEU A 141 19.38 10.44 -6.37
N PRO A 142 18.05 10.69 -6.43
CA PRO A 142 17.18 10.19 -7.49
C PRO A 142 17.59 10.54 -8.92
N ILE A 143 18.46 11.52 -9.16
CA ILE A 143 18.98 11.83 -10.50
C ILE A 143 20.01 10.80 -11.01
N PHE A 144 20.70 10.09 -10.11
CA PHE A 144 21.74 9.10 -10.44
C PHE A 144 21.15 7.68 -10.44
N GLY A 145 20.34 7.38 -11.46
CA GLY A 145 19.66 6.09 -11.59
C GLY A 145 18.70 6.00 -12.78
N GLU A 146 17.97 4.89 -12.87
CA GLU A 146 17.16 4.53 -14.04
C GLU A 146 15.72 4.21 -13.66
N THR A 147 14.78 4.49 -14.58
CA THR A 147 13.34 4.27 -14.36
C THR A 147 12.82 3.22 -15.33
N GLN A 148 12.45 2.05 -14.82
CA GLN A 148 11.74 1.04 -15.59
C GLN A 148 10.22 1.32 -15.64
N THR A 149 9.59 0.79 -16.67
CA THR A 149 8.14 0.86 -16.91
C THR A 149 7.54 -0.53 -16.87
N TRP A 150 6.91 -0.87 -15.74
CA TRP A 150 6.26 -2.17 -15.54
C TRP A 150 4.78 -2.09 -15.90
N THR A 151 4.21 -3.22 -16.32
CA THR A 151 2.80 -3.33 -16.74
C THR A 151 2.05 -4.35 -15.90
N ARG A 152 0.72 -4.23 -15.79
CA ARG A 152 -0.09 -5.23 -15.05
C ARG A 152 0.06 -6.62 -15.66
N TYR A 153 0.48 -7.59 -14.87
CA TYR A 153 0.51 -8.98 -15.32
C TYR A 153 -0.91 -9.54 -15.37
N THR A 154 -1.34 -9.94 -16.57
CA THR A 154 -2.67 -10.53 -16.86
C THR A 154 -2.57 -11.88 -17.56
N GLY A 155 -1.37 -12.47 -17.56
CA GLY A 155 -1.09 -13.76 -18.20
C GLY A 155 -1.60 -14.98 -17.42
N PRO A 156 -1.32 -16.20 -17.92
CA PRO A 156 -1.62 -17.45 -17.21
C PRO A 156 -0.89 -17.54 -15.85
N ALA A 157 -1.29 -18.51 -15.03
CA ALA A 157 -0.54 -18.85 -13.81
C ALA A 157 0.89 -19.27 -14.14
N MET A 158 1.82 -18.99 -13.22
CA MET A 158 3.24 -19.35 -13.37
C MET A 158 3.42 -20.87 -13.44
N GLY A 159 4.40 -21.31 -14.21
CA GLY A 159 4.83 -22.70 -14.26
C GLY A 159 5.59 -23.13 -12.99
N PRO A 160 6.03 -24.40 -12.96
CA PRO A 160 6.88 -24.90 -11.87
C PRO A 160 8.10 -24.00 -11.65
N VAL A 161 8.46 -23.78 -10.38
CA VAL A 161 9.63 -22.98 -9.96
C VAL A 161 9.64 -21.57 -10.56
N CYS A 162 8.47 -20.90 -10.52
CA CYS A 162 8.27 -19.53 -10.99
C CYS A 162 8.48 -19.31 -12.50
N LYS A 163 8.51 -20.34 -13.36
CA LYS A 163 8.72 -20.11 -14.80
C LYS A 163 7.56 -19.33 -15.44
N ILE A 164 7.84 -18.17 -16.04
CA ILE A 164 6.90 -17.43 -16.89
C ILE A 164 6.58 -18.27 -18.13
N PRO A 165 5.29 -18.53 -18.46
CA PRO A 165 4.94 -19.32 -19.64
C PRO A 165 5.20 -18.57 -20.95
N ASP A 166 5.76 -19.26 -21.95
CA ASP A 166 6.21 -18.76 -23.26
C ASP A 166 5.15 -18.01 -24.10
N SER A 167 3.88 -18.04 -23.70
CA SER A 167 2.79 -17.24 -24.28
C SER A 167 2.82 -15.76 -23.85
N VAL A 168 3.50 -15.44 -22.74
CA VAL A 168 3.78 -14.08 -22.30
C VAL A 168 4.95 -13.57 -23.13
N LYS A 169 4.71 -12.53 -23.94
CA LYS A 169 5.73 -11.88 -24.76
C LYS A 169 6.29 -10.71 -24.00
#